data_AF-A0A1H9IMQ9-F1
#
_entry.id   AF-A0A1H9IMQ9-F1
#
_cell.length_a   1.000
_cell.length_b   1.000
_cell.length_c   1.000
_cell.angle_alpha   90.00
_cell.angle_beta   90.00
_cell.angle_gamma   90.00
#
_symmetry.space_group_name_H-M   'P 1'
#
loop_
_entity.id
_entity.type
_entity.pdbx_description
1 polymer ?
#
loop_
_entity_poly.entity_id
_entity_poly.type
_entity_poly.pdbx_seq_one_letter_code
_entity_poly.pdbx_strand_id
1 'polypeptide(L)'
;MFFELIKKRIREIDNKLLYAILLIIFIFISAFIIRGIEPETFDSYFTALWRIMTTVTTVGFGDISPVTTAGQLYAMTAVYIVGIGLMGVVIGYIVDSIHEYRRNKEEGKLSYKKSNHYIIINYTKRSKETIDELLIMHEDKEIV
;
A
#
# COMPACT_ATOMS: atom_id res chain seq x y z
N MET A 1 3.13 29.90 -13.20
CA MET A 1 2.06 29.58 -12.22
C MET A 1 1.73 28.09 -12.19
N PHE A 2 1.40 27.45 -13.32
CA PHE A 2 1.09 26.00 -13.37
C PHE A 2 2.27 25.11 -12.95
N PHE A 3 3.49 25.44 -13.38
CA PHE A 3 4.71 24.71 -13.04
C PHE A 3 5.09 24.81 -11.55
N GLU A 4 4.81 25.95 -10.90
CA GLU A 4 5.03 26.17 -9.46
C GLU A 4 4.01 25.39 -8.61
N LEU A 5 2.76 25.29 -9.07
CA LEU A 5 1.73 24.45 -8.45
C LEU A 5 2.07 22.96 -8.53
N ILE A 6 2.61 22.53 -9.68
CA ILE A 6 3.13 21.17 -9.86
C ILE A 6 4.33 20.94 -8.94
N LYS A 7 5.29 21.87 -8.86
CA LYS A 7 6.47 21.75 -7.99
C LYS A 7 6.11 21.70 -6.50
N LYS A 8 5.13 22.50 -6.07
CA LYS A 8 4.62 22.52 -4.69
C LYS A 8 3.86 21.23 -4.36
N ARG A 9 3.04 20.73 -5.30
CA ARG A 9 2.33 19.46 -5.12
C ARG A 9 3.28 18.26 -5.16
N ILE A 10 4.29 18.25 -6.04
CA ILE A 10 5.36 17.23 -6.09
C ILE A 10 6.21 17.24 -4.81
N ARG A 11 6.45 18.41 -4.21
CA ARG A 11 7.17 18.53 -2.93
C ARG A 11 6.33 18.08 -1.71
N GLU A 12 5.02 17.95 -1.88
CA GLU A 12 4.05 17.43 -0.89
C GLU A 12 3.55 16.02 -1.22
N ILE A 13 3.98 15.39 -2.32
CA ILE A 13 3.71 13.96 -2.53
C ILE A 13 4.50 13.22 -1.47
N ASP A 14 3.79 12.68 -0.49
CA ASP A 14 4.34 11.75 0.49
C ASP A 14 5.11 10.66 -0.26
N ASN A 15 6.36 10.37 0.15
CA ASN A 15 7.22 9.40 -0.54
C ASN A 15 6.45 8.09 -0.79
N LYS A 16 5.56 7.70 0.12
CA LYS A 16 4.63 6.57 0.00
C LYS A 16 3.80 6.60 -1.30
N LEU A 17 3.16 7.73 -1.60
CA LEU A 17 2.36 7.92 -2.81
C LEU A 17 3.23 7.94 -4.06
N LEU A 18 4.42 8.52 -3.99
CA LEU A 18 5.36 8.53 -5.11
C LEU A 18 5.75 7.10 -5.53
N TYR A 19 6.18 6.26 -4.58
CA TYR A 19 6.57 4.89 -4.88
C TYR A 19 5.39 4.02 -5.33
N ALA A 20 4.18 4.25 -4.81
CA ALA A 20 2.98 3.58 -5.29
C ALA A 20 2.66 3.95 -6.74
N ILE A 21 2.74 5.24 -7.11
CA ILE A 21 2.54 5.69 -8.49
C ILE A 21 3.64 5.14 -9.40
N LEU A 22 4.90 5.13 -8.94
CA LEU A 22 6.03 4.55 -9.68
C LEU A 22 5.79 3.07 -9.96
N LEU A 23 5.29 2.31 -8.99
CA LEU A 23 4.98 0.89 -9.14
C LEU A 23 3.91 0.67 -10.22
N ILE A 24 2.83 1.45 -10.17
CA ILE A 24 1.76 1.38 -11.16
C ILE A 24 2.32 1.68 -12.55
N ILE A 25 3.03 2.79 -12.71
CA ILE A 25 3.65 3.17 -13.98
C ILE A 25 4.60 2.06 -14.49
N PHE A 26 5.43 1.52 -13.60
CA PHE A 26 6.35 0.42 -13.93
C PHE A 26 5.58 -0.80 -14.47
N ILE A 27 4.51 -1.23 -13.80
CA ILE A 27 3.69 -2.36 -14.23
C ILE A 27 3.12 -2.15 -15.65
N PHE A 28 2.53 -0.99 -15.92
CA PHE A 28 1.95 -0.68 -17.23
C PHE A 28 3.03 -0.58 -18.33
N ILE A 29 4.16 0.06 -18.04
CA ILE A 29 5.28 0.16 -18.99
C ILE A 29 5.88 -1.22 -19.26
N SER A 30 6.11 -2.03 -18.23
CA SER A 30 6.65 -3.38 -18.39
C SER A 30 5.73 -4.29 -19.18
N ALA A 31 4.41 -4.17 -18.99
CA ALA A 31 3.43 -4.91 -19.80
C ALA A 31 3.50 -4.49 -21.28
N PHE A 32 3.72 -3.21 -21.56
CA PHE A 32 3.88 -2.71 -22.93
C PHE A 32 5.17 -3.24 -23.57
N ILE A 33 6.29 -3.16 -22.84
CA ILE A 33 7.60 -3.60 -23.33
C ILE A 33 7.62 -5.10 -23.58
N ILE A 34 7.16 -5.92 -22.64
CA ILE A 34 7.25 -7.39 -22.77
C ILE A 34 6.39 -7.90 -23.92
N ARG A 35 5.23 -7.29 -24.17
CA ARG A 35 4.41 -7.56 -25.36
C ARG A 35 5.09 -7.12 -26.65
N GLY A 36 5.82 -6.00 -26.63
CA GLY A 36 6.61 -5.55 -27.78
C GLY A 36 7.76 -6.50 -28.12
N ILE A 37 8.34 -7.17 -27.12
CA ILE A 37 9.40 -8.17 -27.30
C ILE A 37 8.82 -9.51 -27.77
N GLU A 38 7.70 -9.96 -27.19
CA GLU A 38 7.06 -11.25 -27.51
C GLU A 38 5.55 -11.10 -27.82
N PRO A 39 5.18 -10.56 -28.99
CA PRO A 39 3.78 -10.35 -29.31
C PRO A 39 2.98 -11.65 -29.48
N GLU A 40 3.64 -12.75 -29.87
CA GLU A 40 2.98 -14.06 -30.05
C GLU A 40 2.72 -14.79 -28.71
N THR A 41 3.56 -14.56 -27.69
CA THR A 41 3.34 -15.11 -26.34
C THR A 41 2.29 -14.30 -25.58
N PHE A 42 2.24 -13.00 -25.82
CA PHE A 42 1.36 -12.05 -25.15
C PHE A 42 0.31 -11.48 -26.11
N ASP A 43 -0.67 -12.31 -26.47
CA ASP A 43 -1.74 -12.01 -27.44
C ASP A 43 -2.39 -10.62 -27.24
N SER A 44 -2.64 -10.27 -25.97
CA SER A 44 -3.24 -9.00 -25.58
C SER A 44 -2.38 -8.24 -24.58
N TYR A 45 -2.57 -6.92 -24.53
CA TYR A 45 -1.97 -6.08 -23.49
C TYR A 45 -2.40 -6.53 -22.09
N PHE A 46 -3.63 -7.01 -21.95
CA PHE A 46 -4.15 -7.51 -20.69
C PHE A 46 -3.42 -8.77 -20.23
N THR A 47 -3.08 -9.66 -21.16
CA THR A 47 -2.30 -10.89 -20.89
C THR A 47 -0.89 -10.55 -20.38
N ALA A 48 -0.24 -9.56 -21.00
CA ALA A 48 1.05 -9.05 -20.52
C ALA A 48 0.92 -8.40 -19.14
N LEU A 49 -0.10 -7.58 -18.93
CA LEU A 49 -0.38 -6.93 -17.64
C LEU A 49 -0.62 -7.96 -16.53
N TRP A 50 -1.41 -9.00 -16.81
CA TRP A 50 -1.65 -10.12 -15.92
C TRP A 50 -0.35 -10.81 -15.51
N ARG A 51 0.54 -11.10 -16.47
CA ARG A 51 1.84 -11.69 -16.17
C ARG A 51 2.71 -10.78 -15.30
N ILE A 52 2.81 -9.49 -15.62
CA ILE A 52 3.61 -8.55 -14.82
C ILE A 52 3.04 -8.44 -13.40
N MET A 53 1.72 -8.29 -13.26
CA MET A 53 1.04 -8.20 -11.97
C MET A 53 1.29 -9.44 -11.11
N THR A 54 1.04 -10.64 -11.64
CA THR A 54 1.22 -11.91 -10.91
C THR A 54 2.69 -12.15 -10.51
N THR A 55 3.63 -11.64 -11.29
CA THR A 55 5.07 -11.72 -10.98
C THR A 55 5.47 -10.74 -9.88
N VAL A 56 5.11 -9.48 -10.03
CA VAL A 56 5.47 -8.39 -9.08
C VAL A 56 4.84 -8.61 -7.71
N THR A 57 3.63 -9.19 -7.68
CA THR A 57 2.96 -9.62 -6.44
C THR A 57 3.45 -10.97 -5.92
N THR A 58 4.42 -11.60 -6.59
CA THR A 58 5.02 -12.90 -6.25
C THR A 58 4.02 -14.06 -6.18
N VAL A 59 2.86 -13.94 -6.83
CA VAL A 59 1.85 -15.02 -6.95
C VAL A 59 2.31 -16.09 -7.93
N GLY A 60 2.74 -15.68 -9.13
CA GLY A 60 3.41 -16.56 -10.10
C GLY A 60 2.64 -17.81 -10.52
N PHE A 61 1.42 -17.69 -11.05
CA PHE A 61 0.61 -18.84 -11.49
C PHE A 61 1.29 -19.75 -12.52
N GLY A 62 2.24 -19.23 -13.30
CA GLY A 62 3.00 -20.01 -14.28
C GLY A 62 2.24 -20.38 -15.56
N ASP A 63 1.05 -19.82 -15.73
CA ASP A 63 0.16 -19.99 -16.90
C ASP A 63 0.76 -19.39 -18.19
N ILE A 64 1.41 -18.23 -18.09
CA ILE A 64 1.96 -17.51 -19.24
C ILE A 64 3.34 -16.98 -18.86
N SER A 65 4.38 -17.30 -19.62
CA SER A 65 5.76 -16.87 -19.33
C SER A 65 6.50 -16.54 -20.64
N PRO A 66 7.46 -15.59 -20.63
CA PRO A 66 8.26 -15.31 -21.82
C PRO A 66 9.07 -16.55 -22.23
N VAL A 67 9.04 -16.86 -23.52
CA VAL A 67 9.69 -18.05 -24.10
C VAL A 67 10.99 -17.70 -24.83
N THR A 68 11.13 -16.45 -25.28
CA THR A 68 12.33 -15.99 -25.97
C THR A 68 13.41 -15.58 -24.98
N THR A 69 14.67 -15.72 -25.38
CA THR A 69 15.81 -15.27 -24.58
C THR A 69 15.72 -13.78 -24.23
N ALA A 70 15.24 -12.95 -25.15
CA ALA A 70 15.08 -11.52 -24.93
C ALA A 70 14.00 -11.20 -23.90
N GLY A 71 12.83 -11.85 -23.99
CA GLY A 71 11.74 -11.68 -23.02
C GLY A 71 12.11 -12.23 -21.64
N GLN A 72 12.83 -13.35 -21.59
CA GLN A 72 13.35 -13.90 -20.34
C GLN A 72 14.37 -12.96 -19.69
N LEU A 73 15.32 -12.42 -20.45
CA LEU A 73 16.30 -11.48 -19.93
C LEU A 73 15.63 -10.21 -19.39
N TYR A 74 14.61 -9.70 -20.09
CA TYR A 74 13.80 -8.57 -19.62
C TYR A 74 13.06 -8.91 -18.33
N ALA A 75 12.39 -10.07 -18.26
CA ALA A 75 11.68 -10.50 -17.06
C ALA A 75 12.63 -10.64 -15.86
N MET A 76 13.79 -11.27 -16.04
CA MET A 76 14.80 -11.44 -14.99
C MET A 76 15.35 -10.11 -14.49
N THR A 77 15.69 -9.18 -15.39
CA THR A 77 16.36 -7.93 -15.02
C THR A 77 15.38 -6.85 -14.57
N ALA A 78 14.36 -6.55 -15.37
CA ALA A 78 13.41 -5.50 -15.04
C ALA A 78 12.36 -6.01 -14.04
N VAL A 79 11.65 -7.09 -14.36
CA VAL A 79 10.46 -7.47 -13.59
C VAL A 79 10.82 -8.10 -12.24
N TYR A 80 11.78 -9.03 -12.22
CA TYR A 80 12.11 -9.77 -11.00
C TYR A 80 12.96 -8.94 -10.04
N ILE A 81 13.98 -8.22 -10.52
CA ILE A 81 14.84 -7.40 -9.64
C ILE A 81 14.14 -6.09 -9.29
N VAL A 82 13.69 -5.31 -10.29
CA VAL A 82 13.13 -3.97 -10.05
C VAL A 82 11.67 -4.06 -9.61
N GLY A 83 10.85 -4.84 -10.32
CA GLY A 83 9.41 -4.93 -10.03
C GLY A 83 9.09 -5.46 -8.65
N ILE A 84 9.66 -6.62 -8.28
CA ILE A 84 9.46 -7.21 -6.94
C ILE A 84 10.05 -6.30 -5.85
N GLY A 85 11.23 -5.73 -6.08
CA GLY A 85 11.85 -4.79 -5.15
C GLY A 85 10.97 -3.56 -4.89
N LEU A 86 10.38 -2.99 -5.94
CA LEU A 86 9.48 -1.84 -5.84
C LEU A 86 8.18 -2.18 -5.12
N MET A 87 7.62 -3.38 -5.33
CA MET A 87 6.48 -3.88 -4.55
C MET A 87 6.83 -4.01 -3.07
N GLY A 88 8.02 -4.52 -2.74
CA GLY A 88 8.52 -4.60 -1.36
C GLY A 88 8.57 -3.24 -0.66
N VAL A 89 9.03 -2.20 -1.36
CA VAL A 89 9.03 -0.82 -0.85
C VAL A 89 7.60 -0.32 -0.55
N VAL A 90 6.65 -0.56 -1.46
CA VAL A 90 5.25 -0.18 -1.26
C VAL A 90 4.64 -0.90 -0.06
N ILE A 91 4.89 -2.21 0.09
CA ILE A 91 4.44 -2.98 1.26
C ILE A 91 5.03 -2.40 2.54
N GLY A 92 6.33 -2.07 2.55
CA GLY A 92 6.99 -1.43 3.69
C GLY A 92 6.28 -0.15 4.13
N TYR A 93 5.94 0.73 3.19
CA TYR A 93 5.19 1.95 3.50
C TYR A 93 3.78 1.71 4.03
N ILE A 94 3.09 0.68 3.56
CA ILE A 94 1.77 0.30 4.09
C ILE A 94 1.92 -0.14 5.55
N VAL A 95 2.89 -1.00 5.83
CA VAL A 95 3.19 -1.48 7.19
C VAL A 95 3.54 -0.31 8.12
N ASP A 96 4.43 0.58 7.69
CA ASP A 96 4.81 1.78 8.45
C ASP A 96 3.59 2.68 8.75
N SER A 97 2.68 2.83 7.78
CA SER A 97 1.47 3.63 7.97
C SER A 97 0.50 3.01 8.97
N ILE A 98 0.40 1.67 9.00
CA ILE A 98 -0.38 0.95 10.00
C ILE A 98 0.27 1.12 11.39
N HIS A 99 1.59 1.03 11.49
CA HIS A 99 2.31 1.26 12.75
C HIS A 99 2.15 2.68 13.26
N GLU A 100 2.26 3.68 12.38
CA GLU A 100 2.06 5.08 12.71
C GLU A 100 0.63 5.34 13.21
N TYR A 101 -0.37 4.77 12.54
CA TYR A 101 -1.76 4.85 12.97
C TYR A 101 -1.97 4.24 14.36
N ARG A 102 -1.41 3.05 14.63
CA ARG A 102 -1.47 2.39 15.94
C ARG A 102 -0.78 3.21 17.03
N ARG A 103 0.42 3.72 16.78
CA ARG A 103 1.14 4.59 17.73
C ARG A 103 0.34 5.84 18.05
N ASN A 104 -0.21 6.50 17.03
CA ASN A 104 -1.04 7.69 17.24
C ASN A 104 -2.33 7.37 18.02
N LYS A 105 -2.86 6.15 17.90
CA LYS A 105 -3.98 5.67 18.72
C LYS A 105 -3.57 5.50 20.19
N GLU A 106 -2.47 4.79 20.44
CA GLU A 106 -1.94 4.53 21.78
C GLU A 106 -1.54 5.82 22.52
N GLU A 107 -0.99 6.79 21.81
CA GLU A 107 -0.62 8.10 22.35
C GLU A 107 -1.81 9.06 22.50
N GLY A 108 -3.03 8.67 22.09
CA GLY A 108 -4.22 9.54 22.13
C GLY A 108 -4.16 10.74 21.18
N LYS A 109 -3.32 10.68 20.14
CA LYS A 109 -3.14 11.74 19.13
C LYS A 109 -4.20 11.71 18.02
N LEU A 110 -4.99 10.63 17.93
CA LEU A 110 -6.08 10.54 16.95
C LEU A 110 -7.21 11.50 17.31
N SER A 111 -7.70 12.23 16.31
CA SER A 111 -8.87 13.11 16.49
C SER A 111 -10.13 12.27 16.71
N TYR A 112 -10.74 12.40 17.89
CA TYR A 112 -12.02 11.81 18.21
C TYR A 112 -13.15 12.83 18.05
N LYS A 113 -14.16 12.51 17.23
CA LYS A 113 -15.22 13.46 16.83
C LYS A 113 -16.62 13.14 17.38
N LYS A 114 -16.80 12.01 18.09
CA LYS A 114 -18.12 11.67 18.66
C LYS A 114 -18.43 12.58 19.86
N SER A 115 -19.66 13.07 19.93
CA SER A 115 -20.19 13.81 21.08
C SER A 115 -20.67 12.87 22.19
N ASN A 116 -20.84 13.37 23.42
CA ASN A 116 -21.31 12.62 24.59
C ASN A 116 -20.38 11.47 25.06
N HIS A 117 -19.07 11.73 25.03
CA HIS A 117 -18.05 10.78 25.50
C HIS A 117 -17.53 11.16 26.89
N TYR A 118 -17.01 10.17 27.60
CA TYR A 118 -16.30 10.37 28.86
C TYR A 118 -14.80 10.38 28.61
N ILE A 119 -14.08 11.29 29.27
CA ILE A 119 -12.62 11.32 29.28
C ILE A 119 -12.17 10.84 30.65
N ILE A 120 -11.39 9.76 30.68
CA ILE A 120 -10.83 9.23 31.91
C ILE A 120 -9.37 9.66 31.98
N ILE A 121 -9.08 10.50 32.98
CA ILE A 121 -7.73 10.97 33.24
C ILE A 121 -7.17 10.10 34.36
N ASN A 122 -6.00 9.52 34.12
CA ASN A 122 -5.30 8.60 35.03
C ASN A 122 -5.94 7.21 35.13
N TYR A 123 -5.11 6.17 35.12
CA TYR A 123 -5.55 4.77 35.16
C TYR A 123 -5.17 4.14 36.50
N THR A 124 -6.14 4.13 37.41
CA THR A 124 -6.04 3.51 38.74
C THR A 124 -7.00 2.32 38.85
N LYS A 125 -6.89 1.51 39.91
CA LYS A 125 -7.84 0.43 40.16
C LYS A 125 -9.29 0.93 40.23
N ARG A 126 -9.52 2.09 40.86
CA ARG A 126 -10.85 2.74 40.89
C ARG A 126 -11.29 3.19 39.50
N SER A 127 -10.39 3.77 38.70
CA SER A 127 -10.71 4.16 37.32
C SER A 127 -11.15 2.96 36.49
N LYS A 128 -10.50 1.80 36.66
CA LYS A 128 -10.88 0.56 35.99
C LYS A 128 -12.28 0.09 36.41
N GLU A 129 -12.56 0.06 37.71
CA GLU A 129 -13.89 -0.30 38.24
C GLU A 129 -14.98 0.64 37.67
N THR A 130 -14.72 1.94 37.61
CA THR A 130 -15.64 2.91 36.98
C THR A 130 -15.82 2.68 35.48
N ILE A 131 -14.76 2.31 34.75
CA ILE A 131 -14.86 1.95 33.31
C ILE A 131 -15.78 0.75 33.14
N ASP A 132 -15.56 -0.29 33.93
CA ASP A 132 -16.33 -1.53 33.85
C ASP A 132 -17.81 -1.24 34.16
N GLU A 133 -18.12 -0.42 35.17
CA GLU A 133 -19.49 0.02 35.48
C GLU A 133 -20.12 0.84 34.35
N LEU A 134 -19.38 1.78 33.76
CA LEU A 134 -19.87 2.62 32.65
C LEU A 134 -20.21 1.80 31.41
N LEU A 135 -19.41 0.78 31.09
CA LEU A 135 -19.65 -0.12 29.96
C LEU A 135 -20.87 -1.01 30.19
N ILE A 136 -21.14 -1.41 31.43
CA ILE A 136 -22.34 -2.18 31.79
C ILE A 136 -23.61 -1.30 31.71
N MET A 137 -23.53 -0.04 32.15
CA MET A 137 -24.68 0.87 32.13
C MET A 137 -25.01 1.40 30.73
N HIS A 138 -24.01 1.46 29.86
CA HIS A 138 -24.12 2.04 28.53
C HIS A 138 -23.55 1.08 27.48
N GLU A 139 -24.35 0.10 27.06
CA GLU A 139 -23.99 -0.89 26.03
C GLU A 139 -23.64 -0.24 24.66
N ASP A 140 -24.04 1.01 24.44
CA ASP A 140 -23.73 1.77 23.22
C ASP A 140 -22.32 2.39 23.23
N LYS A 141 -21.58 2.30 24.34
CA LYS A 141 -20.27 2.93 24.51
C LYS A 141 -19.14 1.91 24.41
N GLU A 142 -18.06 2.32 23.75
CA GLU A 142 -16.83 1.53 23.56
C GLU A 142 -15.61 2.32 24.02
N ILE A 143 -14.55 1.63 24.45
CA ILE A 143 -13.25 2.25 24.75
C ILE A 143 -12.51 2.44 23.42
N VAL A 144 -12.13 3.69 23.13
CA VAL A 144 -11.50 4.09 21.85
C VAL A 144 -10.03 4.39 22.04
#